data_AF-A0A1H0JEZ3-F1
#
_entry.id   AF-A0A1H0JEZ3-F1
#
_cell.length_a   1.000
_cell.length_b   1.000
_cell.length_c   1.000
_cell.angle_alpha   90.00
_cell.angle_beta   90.00
_cell.angle_gamma   90.00
#
_symmetry.space_group_name_H-M   'P 1'
#
loop_
_entity.id
_entity.type
_entity.pdbx_description
1 polymer ?
#
loop_
_entity_poly.entity_id
_entity_poly.type
_entity_poly.pdbx_seq_one_letter_code
_entity_poly.pdbx_strand_id
1 'polypeptide(L)'
;MSFLKHEEIIKRCEKINQLYEIDPSFFDGIVDDLLDSEQDTETVILSGFQRLLTEVDNEIERMEEFTSMKPNCFMGCAFCCYFPIVITKMEAKMLFRSIENFSGDRKKAIYAHWENYYEKQQDKLQLAMAMDYEAPETKLEYKKLNLPCPMLDPETQLCMAYEVRPIPCRTYLNYSDPQVCADQHMPKEPFSYEFLYQFYFGSINELIQALYENGEDVFVDYPMDAWSYDYLPAWIKQWKEGTLSEV
;
A
#
# COMPACT_ATOMS: atom_id res chain seq x y z
N MET A 1 9.00 -17.55 -21.33
CA MET A 1 7.69 -16.86 -21.25
C MET A 1 7.75 -15.69 -22.24
N SER A 2 6.67 -15.43 -22.99
CA SER A 2 6.59 -14.25 -23.86
C SER A 2 6.00 -13.10 -23.05
N PHE A 3 6.69 -11.97 -22.96
CA PHE A 3 6.17 -10.77 -22.31
C PHE A 3 5.03 -10.15 -23.13
N LEU A 4 4.05 -9.55 -22.48
CA LEU A 4 3.00 -8.78 -23.16
C LEU A 4 3.59 -7.48 -23.68
N LYS A 5 3.23 -7.12 -24.91
CA LYS A 5 3.55 -5.81 -25.46
C LYS A 5 2.62 -4.75 -24.85
N HIS A 6 3.07 -3.50 -24.82
CA HIS A 6 2.29 -2.37 -24.29
C HIS A 6 0.86 -2.29 -24.86
N GLU A 7 0.70 -2.44 -26.17
CA GLU A 7 -0.62 -2.44 -26.83
C GLU A 7 -1.54 -3.59 -26.38
N GLU A 8 -0.97 -4.75 -26.04
CA GLU A 8 -1.72 -5.91 -25.55
C GLU A 8 -2.18 -5.68 -24.11
N ILE A 9 -1.35 -5.04 -23.29
CA ILE A 9 -1.71 -4.63 -21.93
C ILE A 9 -2.90 -3.66 -22.01
N ILE A 10 -2.80 -2.60 -22.81
CA ILE A 10 -3.89 -1.61 -22.98
C ILE A 10 -5.21 -2.28 -23.37
N LYS A 11 -5.21 -3.15 -24.39
CA LYS A 11 -6.44 -3.83 -24.84
C LYS A 11 -7.08 -4.69 -23.75
N ARG A 12 -6.26 -5.34 -22.92
CA ARG A 12 -6.76 -6.16 -21.82
C ARG A 12 -7.30 -5.29 -20.68
N CYS A 13 -6.65 -4.17 -20.38
CA CYS A 13 -7.16 -3.17 -19.44
C CYS A 13 -8.51 -2.59 -19.91
N GLU A 14 -8.63 -2.25 -21.20
CA GLU A 14 -9.91 -1.82 -21.79
C GLU A 14 -11.00 -2.89 -21.63
N LYS A 15 -10.63 -4.17 -21.78
CA LYS A 15 -11.56 -5.30 -21.56
C LYS A 15 -12.01 -5.40 -20.10
N ILE A 16 -11.12 -5.21 -19.12
CA ILE A 16 -11.48 -5.14 -17.69
C ILE A 16 -12.49 -4.01 -17.49
N ASN A 17 -12.15 -2.79 -17.92
CA ASN A 17 -12.99 -1.61 -17.73
C ASN A 17 -14.37 -1.71 -18.38
N GLN A 18 -14.52 -2.48 -19.47
CA GLN A 18 -15.79 -2.60 -20.20
C GLN A 18 -16.65 -3.77 -19.75
N LEU A 19 -16.03 -4.89 -19.33
CA LEU A 19 -16.71 -6.17 -19.20
C LEU A 19 -16.57 -6.82 -17.83
N TYR A 20 -15.69 -6.33 -16.99
CA TYR A 20 -15.50 -6.87 -15.65
C TYR A 20 -16.24 -6.00 -14.64
N GLU A 21 -17.02 -6.64 -13.78
CA GLU A 21 -17.76 -6.00 -12.69
C GLU A 21 -17.22 -6.57 -11.38
N ILE A 22 -16.80 -5.68 -10.49
CA ILE A 22 -16.30 -6.05 -9.16
C ILE A 22 -17.53 -6.38 -8.32
N ASP A 23 -17.50 -7.54 -7.68
CA ASP A 23 -18.53 -7.94 -6.73
C ASP A 23 -18.19 -7.37 -5.34
N PRO A 24 -18.90 -6.33 -4.87
CA PRO A 24 -18.59 -5.70 -3.58
C PRO A 24 -18.86 -6.64 -2.40
N SER A 25 -19.66 -7.69 -2.58
CA SER A 25 -20.04 -8.59 -1.48
C SER A 25 -18.86 -9.32 -0.85
N PHE A 26 -17.74 -9.47 -1.57
CA PHE A 26 -16.50 -10.00 -0.99
C PHE A 26 -15.90 -9.06 0.06
N PHE A 27 -15.95 -7.76 -0.18
CA PHE A 27 -15.46 -6.76 0.76
C PHE A 27 -16.47 -6.53 1.89
N ASP A 28 -17.75 -6.40 1.56
CA ASP A 28 -18.83 -6.21 2.53
C ASP A 28 -18.91 -7.39 3.50
N GLY A 29 -18.81 -8.63 2.99
CA GLY A 29 -18.81 -9.84 3.82
C GLY A 29 -17.64 -9.90 4.81
N ILE A 30 -16.48 -9.30 4.48
CA ILE A 30 -15.36 -9.19 5.44
C ILE A 30 -15.74 -8.25 6.58
N VAL A 31 -16.40 -7.13 6.29
CA VAL A 31 -16.83 -6.16 7.30
C VAL A 31 -17.91 -6.75 8.19
N ASP A 32 -18.93 -7.38 7.61
CA ASP A 32 -20.01 -8.05 8.33
C ASP A 32 -19.45 -9.12 9.29
N ASP A 33 -18.60 -10.02 8.78
CA ASP A 33 -17.95 -11.08 9.58
C ASP A 33 -17.18 -10.52 10.79
N LEU A 34 -16.57 -9.35 10.63
CA LEU A 34 -15.73 -8.71 11.65
C LEU A 34 -16.57 -8.00 12.71
N LEU A 35 -17.62 -7.29 12.29
CA LEU A 35 -18.55 -6.61 13.19
C LEU A 35 -19.36 -7.62 14.03
N ASP A 36 -19.64 -8.80 13.49
CA ASP A 36 -20.31 -9.89 14.21
C ASP A 36 -19.35 -10.73 15.10
N SER A 37 -18.05 -10.44 15.09
CA SER A 37 -17.07 -11.21 15.85
C SER A 37 -17.02 -10.84 17.34
N GLU A 38 -16.66 -11.80 18.20
CA GLU A 38 -16.43 -11.56 19.63
C GLU A 38 -14.98 -11.11 19.96
N GLN A 39 -14.24 -10.64 18.96
CA GLN A 39 -12.84 -10.19 19.13
C GLN A 39 -12.78 -8.79 19.73
N ASP A 40 -11.65 -8.43 20.33
CA ASP A 40 -11.44 -7.05 20.79
C ASP A 40 -11.29 -6.08 19.61
N THR A 41 -11.60 -4.80 19.84
CA THR A 41 -11.63 -3.73 18.83
C THR A 41 -10.33 -3.63 18.04
N GLU A 42 -9.16 -3.70 18.69
CA GLU A 42 -7.87 -3.60 18.00
C GLU A 42 -7.65 -4.80 17.09
N THR A 43 -7.96 -6.02 17.54
CA THR A 43 -7.91 -7.23 16.72
C THR A 43 -8.86 -7.15 15.52
N VAL A 44 -10.09 -6.66 15.72
CA VAL A 44 -11.07 -6.45 14.63
C VAL A 44 -10.52 -5.52 13.57
N ILE A 45 -9.98 -4.36 13.96
CA ILE A 45 -9.43 -3.36 13.04
C ILE A 45 -8.23 -3.93 12.25
N LEU A 46 -7.27 -4.56 12.94
CA LEU A 46 -6.08 -5.09 12.28
C LEU A 46 -6.40 -6.29 11.37
N SER A 47 -7.36 -7.12 11.76
CA SER A 47 -7.89 -8.19 10.93
C SER A 47 -8.60 -7.63 9.69
N GLY A 48 -9.43 -6.60 9.85
CA GLY A 48 -10.06 -5.88 8.74
C GLY A 48 -9.05 -5.30 7.77
N PHE A 49 -8.03 -4.60 8.28
CA PHE A 49 -6.94 -4.07 7.45
C PHE A 49 -6.27 -5.18 6.61
N GLN A 50 -5.86 -6.29 7.24
CA GLN A 50 -5.17 -7.37 6.52
C GLN A 50 -6.08 -8.16 5.58
N ARG A 51 -7.32 -8.46 5.99
CA ARG A 51 -8.30 -9.19 5.17
C ARG A 51 -8.71 -8.38 3.95
N LEU A 52 -8.98 -7.09 4.10
CA LEU A 52 -9.35 -6.22 2.98
C LEU A 52 -8.17 -6.01 2.01
N LEU A 53 -6.94 -5.85 2.52
CA LEU A 53 -5.74 -5.83 1.66
C LEU A 53 -5.54 -7.15 0.90
N THR A 54 -5.83 -8.28 1.54
CA THR A 54 -5.80 -9.61 0.89
C THR A 54 -6.89 -9.71 -0.16
N GLU A 55 -8.08 -9.16 0.09
CA GLU A 55 -9.16 -9.18 -0.87
C GLU A 55 -8.88 -8.34 -2.11
N VAL A 56 -8.13 -7.23 -1.96
CA VAL A 56 -7.58 -6.49 -3.10
C VAL A 56 -6.68 -7.38 -3.94
N ASP A 57 -5.78 -8.16 -3.33
CA ASP A 57 -4.92 -9.10 -4.07
C ASP A 57 -5.77 -10.15 -4.81
N ASN A 58 -6.77 -10.75 -4.13
CA ASN A 58 -7.67 -11.74 -4.71
C ASN A 58 -8.48 -11.17 -5.90
N GLU A 59 -8.95 -9.93 -5.77
CA GLU A 59 -9.72 -9.23 -6.82
C GLU A 59 -8.84 -8.95 -8.05
N ILE A 60 -7.58 -8.56 -7.83
CA ILE A 60 -6.58 -8.46 -8.91
C ILE A 60 -6.38 -9.82 -9.59
N GLU A 61 -6.21 -10.90 -8.83
CA GLU A 61 -6.05 -12.25 -9.39
C GLU A 61 -7.26 -12.65 -10.25
N ARG A 62 -8.49 -12.37 -9.81
CA ARG A 62 -9.71 -12.62 -10.61
C ARG A 62 -9.73 -11.84 -11.92
N MET A 63 -9.36 -10.56 -11.89
CA MET A 63 -9.24 -9.73 -13.10
C MET A 63 -8.14 -10.20 -14.05
N GLU A 64 -7.01 -10.65 -13.49
CA GLU A 64 -5.91 -11.24 -14.23
C GLU A 64 -6.33 -12.54 -14.92
N GLU A 65 -7.06 -13.43 -14.22
CA GLU A 65 -7.63 -14.64 -14.80
C GLU A 65 -8.62 -14.32 -15.94
N PHE A 66 -9.52 -13.35 -15.73
CA PHE A 66 -10.50 -12.89 -16.72
C PHE A 66 -9.87 -12.36 -18.02
N THR A 67 -8.68 -11.76 -17.91
CA THR A 67 -7.91 -11.23 -19.04
C THR A 67 -6.73 -12.09 -19.47
N SER A 68 -6.52 -13.22 -18.79
CA SER A 68 -5.38 -14.12 -18.97
C SER A 68 -4.04 -13.38 -18.87
N MET A 69 -3.96 -12.37 -18.00
CA MET A 69 -2.74 -11.65 -17.65
C MET A 69 -2.04 -12.35 -16.49
N LYS A 70 -0.72 -12.18 -16.40
CA LYS A 70 0.06 -12.53 -15.21
C LYS A 70 1.15 -11.49 -15.01
N PRO A 71 1.37 -11.03 -13.76
CA PRO A 71 2.39 -10.05 -13.50
C PRO A 71 3.76 -10.71 -13.71
N ASN A 72 4.71 -9.97 -14.24
CA ASN A 72 6.11 -10.44 -14.32
C ASN A 72 6.90 -10.07 -13.06
N CYS A 73 6.21 -9.57 -12.03
CA CYS A 73 6.79 -9.36 -10.71
C CYS A 73 7.19 -10.71 -10.12
N PHE A 74 8.42 -10.79 -9.62
CA PHE A 74 8.94 -11.95 -8.90
C PHE A 74 9.54 -11.48 -7.57
N MET A 75 9.69 -12.39 -6.61
CA MET A 75 10.34 -12.08 -5.33
C MET A 75 11.75 -11.50 -5.56
N GLY A 76 12.01 -10.32 -5.02
CA GLY A 76 13.26 -9.58 -5.24
C GLY A 76 13.17 -8.49 -6.31
N CYS A 77 12.02 -8.32 -6.98
CA CYS A 77 11.74 -7.14 -7.81
C CYS A 77 11.37 -5.95 -6.90
N ALA A 78 12.17 -4.88 -6.91
CA ALA A 78 11.99 -3.72 -6.04
C ALA A 78 11.76 -2.40 -6.78
N PHE A 79 11.52 -2.40 -8.09
CA PHE A 79 11.39 -1.15 -8.85
C PHE A 79 10.21 -0.27 -8.39
N CYS A 80 9.11 -0.91 -7.95
CA CYS A 80 7.98 -0.19 -7.41
C CYS A 80 8.30 0.47 -6.06
N CYS A 81 9.25 -0.06 -5.30
CA CYS A 81 9.70 0.46 -4.02
C CYS A 81 10.47 1.78 -4.12
N TYR A 82 10.64 2.35 -5.31
CA TYR A 82 11.24 3.68 -5.51
C TYR A 82 10.23 4.70 -6.05
N PHE A 83 8.94 4.35 -6.10
CA PHE A 83 7.86 5.32 -6.31
C PHE A 83 7.46 5.97 -4.98
N PRO A 84 6.88 7.18 -5.02
CA PRO A 84 6.25 7.76 -3.84
C PRO A 84 5.11 6.87 -3.36
N ILE A 85 5.12 6.52 -2.07
CA ILE A 85 4.04 5.80 -1.40
C ILE A 85 3.32 6.83 -0.54
N VAL A 86 2.13 7.24 -0.97
CA VAL A 86 1.28 8.21 -0.28
C VAL A 86 0.09 7.45 0.28
N ILE A 87 -0.14 7.57 1.59
CA ILE A 87 -1.16 6.81 2.32
C ILE A 87 -1.84 7.71 3.34
N THR A 88 -3.04 7.32 3.77
CA THR A 88 -3.72 8.03 4.85
C THR A 88 -3.02 7.81 6.18
N LYS A 89 -3.17 8.75 7.11
CA LYS A 89 -2.73 8.59 8.50
C LYS A 89 -3.41 7.39 9.16
N MET A 90 -4.67 7.12 8.81
CA MET A 90 -5.41 5.93 9.23
C MET A 90 -4.70 4.63 8.79
N GLU A 91 -4.36 4.51 7.50
CA GLU A 91 -3.63 3.35 6.95
C GLU A 91 -2.22 3.23 7.57
N ALA A 92 -1.54 4.36 7.78
CA ALA A 92 -0.24 4.38 8.44
C ALA A 92 -0.30 3.85 9.88
N LYS A 93 -1.29 4.29 10.68
CA LYS A 93 -1.50 3.79 12.05
C LYS A 93 -1.79 2.29 12.06
N MET A 94 -2.64 1.79 11.17
CA MET A 94 -2.92 0.34 11.05
C MET A 94 -1.66 -0.46 10.66
N LEU A 95 -0.83 0.08 9.76
CA LEU A 95 0.45 -0.51 9.39
C LEU A 95 1.41 -0.57 10.59
N PHE A 96 1.58 0.51 11.34
CA PHE A 96 2.48 0.54 12.50
C PHE A 96 2.00 -0.36 13.63
N ARG A 97 0.69 -0.39 13.91
CA ARG A 97 0.07 -1.32 14.87
C ARG A 97 0.26 -2.78 14.46
N SER A 98 0.17 -3.08 13.16
CA SER A 98 0.49 -4.41 12.67
C SER A 98 1.95 -4.79 12.88
N ILE A 99 2.89 -3.86 12.64
CA ILE A 99 4.33 -4.07 12.90
C ILE A 99 4.60 -4.32 14.39
N GLU A 100 3.89 -3.64 15.29
CA GLU A 100 4.01 -3.85 16.72
C GLU A 100 3.68 -5.30 17.15
N ASN A 101 2.78 -5.95 16.41
CA ASN A 101 2.35 -7.35 16.59
C ASN A 101 3.24 -8.38 15.87
N PHE A 102 4.27 -7.95 15.14
CA PHE A 102 5.26 -8.87 14.58
C PHE A 102 6.12 -9.52 15.67
N SER A 103 6.79 -10.61 15.28
CA SER A 103 7.78 -11.26 16.16
C SER A 103 8.84 -10.25 16.61
N GLY A 104 9.31 -10.41 17.86
CA GLY A 104 10.24 -9.44 18.46
C GLY A 104 11.51 -9.20 17.64
N ASP A 105 12.05 -10.24 17.00
CA ASP A 105 13.23 -10.12 16.15
C ASP A 105 12.94 -9.36 14.85
N ARG A 106 11.80 -9.62 14.21
CA ARG A 106 11.40 -8.93 12.99
C ARG A 106 11.12 -7.46 13.25
N LYS A 107 10.41 -7.14 14.34
CA LYS A 107 10.16 -5.76 14.76
C LYS A 107 11.47 -5.00 15.03
N LYS A 108 12.41 -5.60 15.77
CA LYS A 108 13.74 -5.02 16.02
C LYS A 108 14.52 -4.78 14.72
N ALA A 109 14.44 -5.71 13.76
CA ALA A 109 15.09 -5.55 12.46
C ALA A 109 14.52 -4.35 11.68
N ILE A 110 13.20 -4.17 11.66
CA ILE A 110 12.55 -3.00 11.03
C ILE A 110 13.02 -1.70 11.69
N TYR A 111 13.07 -1.65 13.02
CA TYR A 111 13.48 -0.42 13.73
C TYR A 111 14.94 -0.08 13.50
N ALA A 112 15.83 -1.08 13.55
CA ALA A 112 17.24 -0.89 13.19
C ALA A 112 17.40 -0.44 11.72
N HIS A 113 16.60 -1.00 10.81
CA HIS A 113 16.58 -0.58 9.41
C HIS A 113 16.17 0.89 9.29
N TRP A 114 15.10 1.31 9.97
CA TRP A 114 14.65 2.70 9.96
C TRP A 114 15.71 3.65 10.51
N GLU A 115 16.38 3.37 11.63
CA GLU A 115 17.48 4.24 12.11
C GLU A 115 18.53 4.51 11.02
N ASN A 116 19.02 3.43 10.41
CA ASN A 116 20.02 3.53 9.35
C ASN A 116 19.46 4.15 8.06
N TYR A 117 18.18 3.93 7.74
CA TYR A 117 17.52 4.49 6.56
C TYR A 117 17.45 6.02 6.63
N TYR A 118 16.96 6.58 7.74
CA TYR A 118 16.82 8.03 7.89
C TYR A 118 18.17 8.74 7.96
N GLU A 119 19.19 8.11 8.52
CA GLU A 119 20.56 8.62 8.49
C GLU A 119 21.11 8.63 7.06
N LYS A 120 21.05 7.50 6.34
CA LYS A 120 21.66 7.38 5.00
C LYS A 120 20.93 8.14 3.90
N GLN A 121 19.62 8.33 4.03
CA GLN A 121 18.79 8.96 2.99
C GLN A 121 18.38 10.39 3.34
N GLN A 122 18.96 11.00 4.38
CA GLN A 122 18.55 12.31 4.91
C GLN A 122 18.34 13.38 3.83
N ASP A 123 19.32 13.58 2.93
CA ASP A 123 19.24 14.60 1.87
C ASP A 123 18.09 14.33 0.89
N LYS A 124 17.91 13.07 0.49
CA LYS A 124 16.82 12.67 -0.42
C LYS A 124 15.46 12.79 0.25
N LEU A 125 15.36 12.44 1.53
CA LEU A 125 14.14 12.56 2.32
C LEU A 125 13.74 14.03 2.46
N GLN A 126 14.69 14.93 2.70
CA GLN A 126 14.40 16.37 2.76
C GLN A 126 13.81 16.88 1.44
N LEU A 127 14.37 16.46 0.29
CA LEU A 127 13.85 16.83 -1.02
C LEU A 127 12.47 16.21 -1.28
N ALA A 128 12.31 14.92 -0.98
CA ALA A 128 11.07 14.18 -1.19
C ALA A 128 9.90 14.75 -0.37
N MET A 129 10.13 15.01 0.93
CA MET A 129 9.10 15.52 1.84
C MET A 129 8.72 16.98 1.56
N ALA A 130 9.49 17.71 0.75
CA ALA A 130 9.16 19.05 0.29
C ALA A 130 8.33 19.07 -1.01
N MET A 131 8.15 17.91 -1.65
CA MET A 131 7.34 17.79 -2.86
C MET A 131 5.86 17.75 -2.50
N ASP A 132 5.04 18.42 -3.31
CA ASP A 132 3.59 18.30 -3.26
C ASP A 132 3.18 16.95 -3.86
N TYR A 133 2.70 16.02 -3.05
CA TYR A 133 2.32 14.69 -3.52
C TYR A 133 1.14 14.68 -4.50
N GLU A 134 0.35 15.76 -4.58
CA GLU A 134 -0.77 15.90 -5.52
C GLU A 134 -0.32 16.45 -6.89
N ALA A 135 0.87 17.06 -6.96
CA ALA A 135 1.35 17.66 -8.18
C ALA A 135 1.70 16.60 -9.25
N PRO A 136 1.26 16.75 -10.51
CA PRO A 136 1.45 15.74 -11.56
C PRO A 136 2.91 15.34 -11.83
N GLU A 137 3.84 16.28 -11.67
CA GLU A 137 5.28 16.10 -11.88
C GLU A 137 5.95 15.30 -10.76
N THR A 138 5.35 15.26 -9.57
CA THR A 138 5.98 14.73 -8.36
C THR A 138 6.36 13.27 -8.48
N LYS A 139 5.53 12.45 -9.14
CA LYS A 139 5.84 11.03 -9.35
C LYS A 139 7.16 10.84 -10.10
N LEU A 140 7.43 11.66 -11.13
CA LEU A 140 8.66 11.59 -11.91
C LEU A 140 9.85 12.17 -11.13
N GLU A 141 9.68 13.33 -10.49
CA GLU A 141 10.76 13.98 -9.72
C GLU A 141 11.18 13.14 -8.51
N TYR A 142 10.22 12.58 -7.77
CA TYR A 142 10.49 11.65 -6.67
C TYR A 142 11.27 10.42 -7.17
N LYS A 143 10.86 9.84 -8.30
CA LYS A 143 11.53 8.67 -8.88
C LYS A 143 12.97 8.96 -9.30
N LYS A 144 13.28 10.18 -9.75
CA LYS A 144 14.65 10.63 -10.05
C LYS A 144 15.54 10.72 -8.82
N LEU A 145 14.98 10.96 -7.63
CA LEU A 145 15.75 10.94 -6.38
C LEU A 145 16.35 9.55 -6.09
N ASN A 146 15.77 8.50 -6.68
CA ASN A 146 16.13 7.11 -6.40
C ASN A 146 16.14 6.85 -4.88
N LEU A 147 15.10 7.33 -4.21
CA LEU A 147 14.87 7.14 -2.78
C LEU A 147 14.15 5.81 -2.58
N PRO A 148 14.78 4.80 -1.95
CA PRO A 148 14.10 3.53 -1.68
C PRO A 148 12.99 3.73 -0.65
N CYS A 149 11.99 2.86 -0.67
CA CYS A 149 10.97 2.74 0.36
C CYS A 149 11.62 2.39 1.71
N PRO A 150 11.17 2.98 2.84
CA PRO A 150 11.68 2.65 4.18
C PRO A 150 11.34 1.23 4.65
N MET A 151 10.59 0.44 3.86
CA MET A 151 10.30 -0.97 4.14
C MET A 151 11.08 -1.92 3.22
N LEU A 152 11.93 -1.40 2.32
CA LEU A 152 12.72 -2.22 1.41
C LEU A 152 14.03 -2.65 2.09
N ASP A 153 14.20 -3.95 2.27
CA ASP A 153 15.49 -4.51 2.65
C ASP A 153 16.49 -4.33 1.48
N PRO A 154 17.59 -3.57 1.68
CA PRO A 154 18.54 -3.29 0.62
C PRO A 154 19.37 -4.52 0.21
N GLU A 155 19.51 -5.52 1.08
CA GLU A 155 20.28 -6.73 0.80
C GLU A 155 19.45 -7.75 0.04
N THR A 156 18.22 -8.01 0.50
CA THR A 156 17.36 -9.04 -0.08
C THR A 156 16.44 -8.52 -1.20
N GLN A 157 16.27 -7.20 -1.31
CA GLN A 157 15.30 -6.54 -2.21
C GLN A 157 13.85 -6.98 -1.92
N LEU A 158 13.56 -7.37 -0.68
CA LEU A 158 12.22 -7.76 -0.21
C LEU A 158 11.63 -6.70 0.71
N CYS A 159 10.30 -6.62 0.73
CA CYS A 159 9.61 -5.79 1.72
C CYS A 159 9.68 -6.45 3.10
N MET A 160 10.09 -5.71 4.12
CA MET A 160 10.19 -6.18 5.50
C MET A 160 8.82 -6.42 6.16
N ALA A 161 7.73 -5.88 5.58
CA ALA A 161 6.35 -6.00 6.03
C ALA A 161 5.39 -6.29 4.86
N TYR A 162 5.70 -7.33 4.09
CA TYR A 162 5.01 -7.64 2.82
C TYR A 162 3.49 -7.81 2.96
N GLU A 163 3.03 -8.41 4.06
CA GLU A 163 1.62 -8.71 4.35
C GLU A 163 0.78 -7.47 4.66
N VAL A 164 1.42 -6.37 5.07
CA VAL A 164 0.76 -5.09 5.39
C VAL A 164 1.26 -3.98 4.48
N ARG A 165 1.67 -4.35 3.26
CA ARG A 165 1.95 -3.37 2.20
C ARG A 165 0.70 -2.52 1.98
N PRO A 166 0.83 -1.19 2.07
CA PRO A 166 -0.30 -0.29 1.83
C PRO A 166 -0.88 -0.43 0.43
N ILE A 167 -2.10 0.06 0.25
CA ILE A 167 -2.86 -0.07 -1.00
C ILE A 167 -2.09 0.40 -2.27
N PRO A 168 -1.29 1.50 -2.27
CA PRO A 168 -0.51 1.89 -3.47
C PRO A 168 0.53 0.86 -3.89
N CYS A 169 1.05 0.08 -2.95
CA CYS A 169 2.05 -0.93 -3.24
C CYS A 169 1.45 -2.22 -3.84
N ARG A 170 0.14 -2.42 -3.70
CA ARG A 170 -0.58 -3.62 -4.16
C ARG A 170 -1.15 -3.43 -5.55
N THR A 171 -1.74 -2.27 -5.80
CA THR A 171 -2.43 -1.98 -7.06
C THR A 171 -1.48 -1.66 -8.21
N TYR A 172 -0.22 -1.30 -7.93
CA TYR A 172 0.77 -0.98 -8.96
C TYR A 172 1.55 -2.23 -9.41
N LEU A 173 1.27 -2.72 -10.62
CA LEU A 173 1.82 -3.96 -11.15
C LEU A 173 2.44 -3.78 -12.55
N ASN A 174 3.47 -4.58 -12.85
CA ASN A 174 4.09 -4.62 -14.18
C ASN A 174 3.80 -5.96 -14.89
N TYR A 175 3.21 -5.86 -16.08
CA TYR A 175 2.88 -6.99 -16.97
C TYR A 175 3.82 -7.10 -18.17
N SER A 176 4.77 -6.17 -18.31
CA SER A 176 5.79 -6.15 -19.35
C SER A 176 7.13 -6.71 -18.84
N ASP A 177 8.17 -6.69 -19.69
CA ASP A 177 9.52 -7.12 -19.29
C ASP A 177 10.01 -6.31 -18.07
N PRO A 178 10.41 -6.94 -16.96
CA PRO A 178 10.97 -6.24 -15.80
C PRO A 178 12.16 -5.33 -16.11
N GLN A 179 12.91 -5.58 -17.19
CA GLN A 179 13.99 -4.70 -17.66
C GLN A 179 13.49 -3.28 -17.98
N VAL A 180 12.24 -3.12 -18.43
CA VAL A 180 11.67 -1.80 -18.69
C VAL A 180 11.63 -0.95 -17.41
N CYS A 181 11.35 -1.57 -16.26
CA CYS A 181 11.38 -0.89 -14.97
C CYS A 181 12.81 -0.57 -14.49
N ALA A 182 13.82 -1.28 -14.98
CA ALA A 182 15.23 -1.02 -14.69
C ALA A 182 15.77 0.14 -15.53
N ASP A 183 15.41 0.17 -16.81
CA ASP A 183 15.97 1.10 -17.79
C ASP A 183 15.21 2.43 -17.84
N GLN A 184 13.94 2.45 -17.41
CA GLN A 184 13.08 3.63 -17.45
C GLN A 184 12.57 3.99 -16.07
N HIS A 185 12.76 5.26 -15.67
CA HIS A 185 12.20 5.77 -14.42
C HIS A 185 10.66 5.67 -14.38
N MET A 186 10.02 5.94 -15.52
CA MET A 186 8.56 5.87 -15.69
C MET A 186 8.26 5.01 -16.93
N PRO A 187 8.16 3.68 -16.79
CA PRO A 187 7.71 2.85 -17.89
C PRO A 187 6.26 3.23 -18.23
N LYS A 188 5.88 3.13 -19.51
CA LYS A 188 4.49 3.38 -19.97
C LYS A 188 3.59 2.16 -19.76
N GLU A 189 4.21 1.02 -19.52
CA GLU A 189 3.63 -0.31 -19.40
C GLU A 189 3.13 -0.76 -18.01
N PRO A 190 3.42 -0.12 -16.86
CA PRO A 190 2.87 -0.54 -15.59
C PRO A 190 1.40 -0.15 -15.53
N PHE A 191 0.59 -1.05 -14.99
CA PHE A 191 -0.84 -0.88 -14.82
C PHE A 191 -1.15 -0.72 -13.33
N SER A 192 -2.06 0.21 -13.02
CA SER A 192 -2.44 0.55 -11.65
C SER A 192 -3.93 0.26 -11.45
N TYR A 193 -4.28 -0.67 -10.57
CA TYR A 193 -5.65 -0.98 -10.17
C TYR A 193 -6.20 0.05 -9.16
N GLU A 194 -5.98 1.34 -9.39
CA GLU A 194 -6.30 2.41 -8.40
C GLU A 194 -7.78 2.48 -8.08
N PHE A 195 -8.66 2.04 -8.99
CA PHE A 195 -10.09 1.94 -8.72
C PHE A 195 -10.42 0.99 -7.57
N LEU A 196 -9.54 0.06 -7.19
CA LEU A 196 -9.74 -0.80 -6.01
C LEU A 196 -9.61 -0.03 -4.69
N TYR A 197 -9.04 1.18 -4.71
CA TYR A 197 -8.98 2.03 -3.53
C TYR A 197 -10.37 2.32 -3.01
N GLN A 198 -11.37 2.53 -3.88
CA GLN A 198 -12.71 2.89 -3.43
C GLN A 198 -13.38 1.75 -2.64
N PHE A 199 -13.13 0.50 -3.02
CA PHE A 199 -13.67 -0.68 -2.33
C PHE A 199 -12.92 -0.89 -1.01
N TYR A 200 -11.59 -0.92 -1.06
CA TYR A 200 -10.77 -1.06 0.13
C TYR A 200 -11.02 0.06 1.16
N PHE A 201 -10.94 1.32 0.75
CA PHE A 201 -11.17 2.46 1.63
C PHE A 201 -12.62 2.56 2.07
N GLY A 202 -13.59 2.24 1.20
CA GLY A 202 -15.00 2.21 1.57
C GLY A 202 -15.26 1.25 2.73
N SER A 203 -14.83 -0.01 2.58
CA SER A 203 -15.07 -1.06 3.57
C SER A 203 -14.29 -0.86 4.87
N ILE A 204 -13.02 -0.42 4.81
CA ILE A 204 -12.28 -0.13 6.05
C ILE A 204 -12.84 1.09 6.77
N ASN A 205 -13.33 2.10 6.02
CA ASN A 205 -13.97 3.28 6.61
C ASN A 205 -15.29 2.90 7.28
N GLU A 206 -16.11 2.05 6.63
CA GLU A 206 -17.34 1.51 7.20
C GLU A 206 -17.08 0.74 8.51
N LEU A 207 -16.09 -0.17 8.50
CA LEU A 207 -15.71 -0.92 9.70
C LEU A 207 -15.32 0.02 10.85
N ILE A 208 -14.43 0.98 10.60
CA ILE A 208 -13.97 1.94 11.61
C ILE A 208 -15.12 2.83 12.09
N GLN A 209 -15.96 3.30 11.18
CA GLN A 209 -17.11 4.14 11.51
C GLN A 209 -18.09 3.42 12.43
N ALA A 210 -18.44 2.17 12.10
CA ALA A 210 -19.36 1.37 12.90
C ALA A 210 -18.82 1.15 14.32
N LEU A 211 -17.53 0.80 14.47
CA LEU A 211 -16.88 0.65 15.77
C LEU A 211 -16.90 1.96 16.56
N TYR A 212 -16.52 3.07 15.92
CA TYR A 212 -16.49 4.39 16.54
C TYR A 212 -17.89 4.86 17.00
N GLU A 213 -18.91 4.71 16.16
CA GLU A 213 -20.29 5.09 16.48
C GLU A 213 -20.89 4.22 17.60
N ASN A 214 -20.45 2.97 17.73
CA ASN A 214 -20.80 2.09 18.83
C ASN A 214 -20.06 2.40 20.14
N GLY A 215 -19.13 3.37 20.13
CA GLY A 215 -18.37 3.80 21.31
C GLY A 215 -17.18 2.89 21.66
N GLU A 216 -16.72 2.08 20.70
CA GLU A 216 -15.52 1.26 20.85
C GLU A 216 -14.25 2.14 20.87
N ASP A 217 -13.21 1.66 21.55
CA ASP A 217 -11.92 2.36 21.64
C ASP A 217 -11.08 2.09 20.37
N VAL A 218 -11.27 2.93 19.35
CA VAL A 218 -10.50 2.86 18.10
C VAL A 218 -9.19 3.64 18.22
N PHE A 219 -8.06 3.07 17.80
CA PHE A 219 -6.74 3.70 17.93
C PHE A 219 -6.44 4.81 16.89
N VAL A 220 -7.43 5.16 16.07
CA VAL A 220 -7.36 6.20 15.03
C VAL A 220 -8.24 7.39 15.44
N ASP A 221 -7.83 8.60 15.09
CA ASP A 221 -8.66 9.80 15.26
C ASP A 221 -9.64 9.87 14.07
N TYR A 222 -10.83 9.29 14.23
CA TYR A 222 -11.83 9.20 13.18
C TYR A 222 -12.81 10.39 13.19
N PRO A 223 -13.10 11.04 12.04
CA PRO A 223 -12.65 10.70 10.68
C PRO A 223 -11.36 11.40 10.24
N MET A 224 -10.71 12.21 11.08
CA MET A 224 -9.59 13.07 10.68
C MET A 224 -8.42 12.31 10.05
N ASP A 225 -8.03 11.19 10.62
CA ASP A 225 -6.95 10.33 10.13
C ASP A 225 -7.25 9.73 8.75
N ALA A 226 -8.53 9.55 8.39
CA ALA A 226 -8.94 9.00 7.10
C ALA A 226 -8.74 9.99 5.93
N TRP A 227 -8.69 11.30 6.24
CA TRP A 227 -8.55 12.37 5.25
C TRP A 227 -7.18 13.06 5.28
N SER A 228 -6.29 12.62 6.17
CA SER A 228 -4.93 13.14 6.27
C SER A 228 -3.97 12.25 5.47
N TYR A 229 -3.31 12.80 4.46
CA TYR A 229 -2.39 12.09 3.58
C TYR A 229 -0.98 12.63 3.72
N ASP A 230 0.00 11.74 3.63
CA ASP A 230 1.42 12.07 3.55
C ASP A 230 2.19 10.88 2.96
N TYR A 231 3.46 11.07 2.67
CA TYR A 231 4.35 10.00 2.29
C TYR A 231 4.57 9.01 3.45
N LEU A 232 4.65 7.71 3.17
CA LEU A 232 5.02 6.69 4.14
C LEU A 232 6.29 7.03 4.96
N PRO A 233 7.41 7.49 4.36
CA PRO A 233 8.57 7.95 5.15
C PRO A 233 8.29 9.20 6.02
N ALA A 234 7.29 10.01 5.72
CA ALA A 234 6.89 11.09 6.62
C ALA A 234 6.16 10.53 7.85
N TRP A 235 5.21 9.61 7.64
CA TRP A 235 4.49 8.96 8.73
C TRP A 235 5.39 8.14 9.66
N ILE A 236 6.35 7.39 9.11
CA ILE A 236 7.32 6.64 9.93
C ILE A 236 8.19 7.60 10.75
N LYS A 237 8.56 8.76 10.20
CA LYS A 237 9.33 9.76 10.95
C LYS A 237 8.52 10.28 12.14
N GLN A 238 7.26 10.66 11.92
CA GLN A 238 6.36 11.11 12.99
C GLN A 238 6.11 10.02 14.04
N TRP A 239 5.96 8.76 13.63
CA TRP A 239 5.86 7.62 14.54
C TRP A 239 7.09 7.50 15.44
N LYS A 240 8.28 7.56 14.86
CA LYS A 240 9.56 7.49 15.58
C LYS A 240 9.75 8.64 16.56
N GLU A 241 9.30 9.83 16.19
CA GLU A 241 9.37 11.04 17.02
C GLU A 241 8.27 11.09 18.10
N GLY A 242 7.30 10.16 18.06
CA GLY A 242 6.17 10.12 18.98
C GLY A 242 5.10 11.19 18.70
N THR A 243 5.14 11.83 17.52
CA THR A 243 4.24 12.93 17.14
C THR A 243 3.04 12.45 16.33
N LEU A 244 3.00 11.19 15.89
CA LEU A 244 1.87 10.66 15.11
C LEU A 244 0.55 10.60 15.91
N SER A 245 0.64 10.45 17.23
CA SER A 245 -0.50 10.46 18.14
C SER A 245 -1.06 11.84 18.43
N GLU A 246 -0.39 12.92 18.02
CA GLU A 246 -0.84 14.30 18.26
C GLU A 246 -1.81 14.75 17.16
N VAL A 247 -3.11 14.57 17.42
CA VAL A 247 -4.16 15.60 17.27
C VAL A 247 -5.15 15.41 18.43
#